data_AF-A0A538UAI3-F1
#
_entry.id   AF-A0A538UAI3-F1
#
_cell.length_a   1.000
_cell.length_b   1.000
_cell.length_c   1.000
_cell.angle_alpha   90.00
_cell.angle_beta   90.00
_cell.angle_gamma   90.00
#
_symmetry.space_group_name_H-M   'P 1'
#
loop_
_entity.id
_entity.type
_entity.pdbx_description
1 polymer ?
#
loop_
_entity_poly.entity_id
_entity_poly.type
_entity_poly.pdbx_seq_one_letter_code
_entity_poly.pdbx_strand_id
1 'polypeptide(L)'
;MPETPSRRPLLLYDGECAFCRAWVARWLHTLGGRLEAAPYQQAAERAPGIPREQFAHAVHLIEPDGRHSRGAEAVFRALALAPGQGAGLWLYRCLPGFAPASEWAYRQVAAHRPGFERWTWALWGPHLVPPGERVTAWIFVRALGAIYLIAFVSLWAQILGLVGQRGILPA
;
A
#
# COMPACT_ATOMS: atom_id res chain seq x y z
N MET A 1 -35.48 9.68 -10.36
CA MET A 1 -34.88 8.81 -11.39
C MET A 1 -33.76 8.05 -10.72
N PRO A 2 -33.74 6.70 -10.68
CA PRO A 2 -32.56 6.01 -10.17
C PRO A 2 -31.43 6.18 -11.19
N GLU A 3 -30.29 6.67 -10.72
CA GLU A 3 -29.07 6.85 -11.51
C GLU A 3 -28.66 5.54 -12.18
N THR A 4 -28.28 5.60 -13.45
CA THR A 4 -27.72 4.46 -14.17
C THR A 4 -26.47 3.98 -13.42
N PRO A 5 -26.34 2.69 -13.08
CA PRO A 5 -25.16 2.21 -12.36
C PRO A 5 -23.92 2.53 -13.19
N SER A 6 -23.00 3.31 -12.62
CA SER A 6 -21.70 3.55 -13.22
C SER A 6 -21.09 2.20 -13.57
N ARG A 7 -20.72 1.99 -14.84
CA ARG A 7 -20.08 0.73 -15.26
C ARG A 7 -18.72 0.52 -14.58
N ARG A 8 -18.22 1.52 -13.85
CA ARG A 8 -16.94 1.50 -13.16
C ARG A 8 -17.17 1.48 -11.65
N PRO A 9 -16.43 0.65 -10.91
CA PRO A 9 -16.46 0.69 -9.46
C PRO A 9 -16.02 2.07 -8.94
N LEU A 10 -16.71 2.55 -7.90
CA LEU A 10 -16.47 3.82 -7.25
C LEU A 10 -15.73 3.60 -5.92
N LEU A 11 -14.53 4.17 -5.79
CA LEU A 11 -13.75 4.20 -4.56
C LEU A 11 -13.97 5.53 -3.84
N LEU A 12 -14.61 5.46 -2.68
CA LEU A 12 -14.75 6.57 -1.76
C LEU A 12 -13.60 6.57 -0.76
N TYR A 13 -12.96 7.71 -0.60
CA TYR A 13 -11.81 7.88 0.29
C TYR A 13 -11.86 9.23 1.01
N ASP A 14 -11.02 9.41 2.02
CA ASP A 14 -10.91 10.66 2.75
C ASP A 14 -10.12 11.71 1.97
N GLY A 15 -10.83 12.74 1.49
CA GLY A 15 -10.27 13.86 0.74
C GLY A 15 -9.35 14.75 1.57
N GLU A 16 -9.46 14.79 2.90
CA GLU A 16 -8.60 15.60 3.77
C GLU A 16 -7.28 14.89 4.10
N CYS A 17 -7.25 13.56 4.01
CA CYS A 17 -6.07 12.75 4.31
C CYS A 17 -5.07 12.74 3.14
N ALA A 18 -3.91 13.40 3.31
CA ALA A 18 -2.85 13.47 2.30
C ALA A 18 -2.33 12.08 1.87
N PHE A 19 -2.21 11.15 2.83
CA PHE A 19 -1.86 9.76 2.57
C PHE A 19 -2.87 9.09 1.63
N CYS A 20 -4.17 9.21 1.93
CA CYS A 20 -5.22 8.62 1.11
C CYS A 20 -5.23 9.21 -0.30
N ARG A 21 -5.13 10.54 -0.43
CA ARG A 21 -5.04 11.23 -1.74
C ARG A 21 -3.88 10.69 -2.58
N ALA A 22 -2.69 10.57 -1.99
CA ALA A 22 -1.48 10.09 -2.68
C ALA A 22 -1.65 8.66 -3.23
N TRP A 23 -2.11 7.74 -2.40
CA TRP A 23 -2.30 6.34 -2.80
C TRP A 23 -3.40 6.18 -3.84
N VAL A 24 -4.52 6.88 -3.68
CA VAL A 24 -5.61 6.85 -4.65
C VAL A 24 -5.17 7.43 -6.00
N ALA A 25 -4.44 8.55 -6.01
CA ALA A 25 -3.89 9.13 -7.25
C ALA A 25 -2.98 8.13 -7.98
N ARG A 26 -2.13 7.42 -7.24
CA ARG A 26 -1.28 6.35 -7.79
C ARG A 26 -2.13 5.22 -8.38
N TRP A 27 -3.14 4.75 -7.67
CA TRP A 27 -4.02 3.67 -8.16
C TRP A 27 -4.79 4.10 -9.40
N LEU A 28 -5.32 5.32 -9.45
CA LEU A 28 -5.99 5.84 -10.65
C LEU A 28 -5.08 5.82 -11.88
N HIS A 29 -3.80 6.18 -11.70
CA HIS A 29 -2.81 6.11 -12.78
C HIS A 29 -2.55 4.66 -13.22
N THR A 30 -2.41 3.72 -12.28
CA THR A 30 -2.17 2.30 -12.61
C THR A 30 -3.39 1.61 -13.22
N LEU A 31 -4.60 1.98 -12.78
CA LEU A 31 -5.85 1.33 -13.18
C LEU A 31 -6.43 1.88 -14.49
N GLY A 32 -5.84 2.92 -15.07
CA GLY A 32 -6.12 3.38 -16.43
C GLY A 32 -7.60 3.68 -16.69
N GLY A 33 -8.30 4.25 -15.70
CA GLY A 33 -9.72 4.60 -15.80
C GLY A 33 -10.71 3.45 -15.57
N ARG A 34 -10.26 2.28 -15.10
CA ARG A 34 -11.13 1.17 -14.66
C ARG A 34 -11.77 1.39 -13.29
N LEU A 35 -11.27 2.37 -12.55
CA LEU A 35 -11.73 2.75 -11.22
C LEU A 35 -12.09 4.24 -11.25
N GLU A 36 -13.27 4.58 -10.74
CA GLU A 36 -13.61 5.96 -10.40
C GLU A 36 -13.27 6.17 -8.94
N ALA A 37 -12.62 7.28 -8.57
CA ALA A 37 -12.39 7.59 -7.16
C ALA A 37 -12.88 9.00 -6.84
N ALA A 38 -13.57 9.14 -5.72
CA ALA A 38 -14.13 10.41 -5.28
C ALA A 38 -13.93 10.59 -3.77
N PRO A 39 -13.65 11.81 -3.30
CA PRO A 39 -13.63 12.10 -1.87
C PRO A 39 -15.04 11.92 -1.29
N TYR A 40 -15.17 11.25 -0.15
CA TYR A 40 -16.48 11.04 0.48
C TYR A 40 -17.17 12.35 0.85
N GLN A 41 -16.40 13.42 1.08
CA GLN A 41 -16.91 14.76 1.38
C GLN A 41 -17.85 15.28 0.28
N GLN A 42 -17.61 14.89 -0.97
CA GLN A 42 -18.40 15.32 -2.14
C GLN A 42 -19.33 14.21 -2.66
N ALA A 43 -18.96 12.94 -2.44
CA ALA A 43 -19.64 11.79 -3.04
C ALA A 43 -20.32 10.86 -2.03
N ALA A 44 -20.47 11.26 -0.75
CA ALA A 44 -21.20 10.48 0.26
C ALA A 44 -22.66 10.20 -0.14
N GLU A 45 -23.28 11.11 -0.90
CA GLU A 45 -24.67 10.96 -1.39
C GLU A 45 -24.84 9.77 -2.34
N ARG A 46 -23.76 9.37 -3.04
CA ARG A 46 -23.74 8.18 -3.92
C ARG A 46 -23.73 6.87 -3.15
N ALA A 47 -23.63 6.94 -1.81
CA ALA A 47 -23.54 5.79 -0.92
C ALA A 47 -24.39 6.00 0.35
N PRO A 48 -25.72 6.15 0.22
CA PRO A 48 -26.62 6.54 1.31
C PRO A 48 -26.69 5.53 2.46
N GLY A 49 -26.21 4.29 2.27
CA GLY A 49 -26.20 3.23 3.29
C GLY A 49 -25.03 3.27 4.28
N ILE A 50 -24.09 4.22 4.15
CA ILE A 50 -22.86 4.24 4.94
C ILE A 50 -22.79 5.53 5.77
N PRO A 51 -22.69 5.44 7.11
CA PRO A 51 -22.51 6.61 7.97
C PRO A 51 -21.25 7.39 7.60
N ARG A 52 -21.30 8.72 7.66
CA ARG A 52 -20.15 9.60 7.36
C ARG A 52 -18.90 9.27 8.17
N GLU A 53 -19.08 8.87 9.42
CA GLU A 53 -17.99 8.45 10.30
C GLU A 53 -17.24 7.24 9.76
N GLN A 54 -17.93 6.28 9.13
CA GLN A 54 -17.26 5.09 8.58
C GLN A 54 -16.36 5.45 7.40
N PHE A 55 -16.75 6.41 6.56
CA PHE A 55 -15.88 6.92 5.49
C PHE A 55 -14.62 7.60 6.02
N ALA A 56 -14.71 8.23 7.19
CA ALA A 56 -13.52 8.77 7.84
C ALA A 56 -12.59 7.65 8.33
N HIS A 57 -13.10 6.45 8.64
CA HIS A 57 -12.30 5.35 9.18
C HIS A 57 -11.65 4.45 8.13
N ALA A 58 -12.25 4.27 6.95
CA ALA A 58 -11.70 3.38 5.92
C ALA A 58 -12.00 3.89 4.51
N VAL A 59 -11.31 3.33 3.51
CA VAL A 59 -11.72 3.47 2.11
C VAL A 59 -12.86 2.50 1.82
N HIS A 60 -13.80 2.91 0.97
CA HIS A 60 -14.98 2.13 0.60
C HIS A 60 -15.01 1.95 -0.91
N LEU A 61 -15.21 0.73 -1.37
CA LEU A 61 -15.39 0.40 -2.78
C LEU A 61 -16.83 -0.01 -3.03
N ILE A 62 -17.45 0.60 -4.02
CA ILE A 62 -18.80 0.28 -4.49
C ILE A 62 -18.64 -0.29 -5.89
N GLU A 63 -18.93 -1.58 -6.03
CA GLU A 63 -18.88 -2.26 -7.32
C GLU A 63 -20.18 -1.99 -8.11
N PRO A 64 -20.16 -2.07 -9.46
CA PRO A 64 -21.35 -1.86 -10.30
C PRO A 64 -22.49 -2.86 -10.03
N ASP A 65 -22.16 -4.02 -9.43
CA ASP A 65 -23.14 -5.05 -9.03
C ASP A 65 -23.82 -4.73 -7.67
N GLY A 66 -23.49 -3.59 -7.06
CA GLY A 66 -24.00 -3.16 -5.76
C GLY A 66 -23.25 -3.75 -4.57
N ARG A 67 -22.18 -4.53 -4.79
CA ARG A 67 -21.34 -4.97 -3.67
C ARG A 67 -20.59 -3.79 -3.07
N HIS A 68 -20.66 -3.71 -1.75
CA HIS A 68 -19.90 -2.77 -0.96
C HIS A 68 -18.76 -3.51 -0.24
N SER A 69 -17.55 -2.98 -0.34
CA SER A 69 -16.38 -3.45 0.41
C SER A 69 -15.71 -2.28 1.12
N ARG A 70 -14.99 -2.57 2.21
CA ARG A 70 -14.30 -1.56 3.03
C ARG A 70 -12.88 -1.99 3.35
N GLY A 71 -12.04 -1.04 3.76
CA GLY A 71 -10.74 -1.35 4.37
C GLY A 71 -9.78 -2.06 3.41
N ALA A 72 -9.10 -3.09 3.90
CA ALA A 72 -8.14 -3.85 3.10
C ALA A 72 -8.85 -4.61 1.96
N GLU A 73 -10.04 -5.13 2.20
CA GLU A 73 -10.85 -5.78 1.15
C GLU A 73 -11.12 -4.84 -0.03
N ALA A 74 -11.52 -3.60 0.24
CA ALA A 74 -11.74 -2.59 -0.80
C ALA A 74 -10.48 -2.33 -1.63
N VAL A 75 -9.31 -2.30 -0.98
CA VAL A 75 -8.01 -2.11 -1.66
C VAL A 75 -7.68 -3.30 -2.55
N PHE A 76 -7.75 -4.53 -2.04
CA PHE A 76 -7.43 -5.72 -2.84
C PHE A 76 -8.39 -5.91 -4.01
N ARG A 77 -9.67 -5.59 -3.83
CA ARG A 77 -10.65 -5.61 -4.92
C ARG A 77 -10.38 -4.54 -5.96
N ALA A 78 -10.08 -3.32 -5.55
CA ALA A 78 -9.73 -2.24 -6.46
C ALA A 78 -8.46 -2.58 -7.27
N LEU A 79 -7.44 -3.16 -6.64
CA LEU A 79 -6.21 -3.60 -7.32
C LEU A 79 -6.47 -4.76 -8.28
N ALA A 80 -7.38 -5.68 -7.94
CA ALA A 80 -7.75 -6.80 -8.81
C ALA A 80 -8.40 -6.37 -10.14
N LEU A 81 -8.81 -5.11 -10.29
CA LEU A 81 -9.30 -4.56 -11.56
C LEU A 81 -8.18 -4.37 -12.59
N ALA A 82 -6.92 -4.25 -12.15
CA ALA A 82 -5.77 -4.23 -13.04
C ALA A 82 -5.48 -5.63 -13.60
N PRO A 83 -5.19 -5.76 -14.91
CA PRO A 83 -4.82 -7.04 -15.50
C PRO A 83 -3.56 -7.60 -14.81
N GLY A 84 -3.62 -8.87 -14.40
CA GLY A 84 -2.52 -9.56 -13.71
C GLY A 84 -2.41 -9.30 -12.20
N GLN A 85 -3.25 -8.45 -11.61
CA GLN A 85 -3.19 -8.08 -10.18
C GLN A 85 -4.23 -8.82 -9.30
N GLY A 86 -4.88 -9.87 -9.83
CA GLY A 86 -5.88 -10.66 -9.10
C GLY A 86 -5.32 -11.58 -8.00
N ALA A 87 -4.00 -11.85 -8.00
CA ALA A 87 -3.35 -12.75 -7.05
C ALA A 87 -3.50 -12.29 -5.59
N GLY A 88 -3.48 -10.97 -5.34
CA GLY A 88 -3.67 -10.42 -4.00
C GLY A 88 -5.06 -10.68 -3.45
N LEU A 89 -6.10 -10.52 -4.29
CA LEU A 89 -7.47 -10.83 -3.92
C LEU A 89 -7.70 -12.35 -3.74
N TRP A 90 -7.05 -13.17 -4.56
CA TRP A 90 -7.06 -14.62 -4.38
C TRP A 90 -6.43 -15.02 -3.04
N LEU A 91 -5.26 -14.46 -2.70
CA LEU A 91 -4.60 -14.71 -1.42
C LEU A 91 -5.48 -14.28 -0.24
N TYR A 92 -6.12 -13.12 -0.35
CA TYR A 92 -7.06 -12.61 0.64
C TYR A 92 -8.25 -13.55 0.89
N ARG A 93 -8.74 -14.23 -0.15
CA ARG A 93 -9.87 -15.15 -0.07
C ARG A 93 -9.49 -16.58 0.30
N CYS A 94 -8.33 -17.06 -0.15
CA CYS A 94 -7.95 -18.47 -0.07
C CYS A 94 -7.04 -18.80 1.12
N LEU A 95 -6.25 -17.85 1.63
CA LEU A 95 -5.34 -18.11 2.74
C LEU A 95 -6.03 -17.82 4.09
N PRO A 96 -6.34 -18.84 4.91
CA PRO A 96 -6.92 -18.62 6.23
C PRO A 96 -5.96 -17.80 7.10
N GLY A 97 -6.46 -16.71 7.69
CA GLY A 97 -5.68 -15.79 8.51
C GLY A 97 -5.15 -14.54 7.77
N PHE A 98 -5.06 -14.56 6.43
CA PHE A 98 -4.57 -13.39 5.69
C PHE A 98 -5.56 -12.21 5.72
N ALA A 99 -6.85 -12.50 5.56
CA ALA A 99 -7.90 -11.48 5.66
C ALA A 99 -7.89 -10.75 7.02
N PRO A 100 -7.99 -11.43 8.18
CA PRO A 100 -7.96 -10.74 9.47
C PRO A 100 -6.62 -10.04 9.75
N ALA A 101 -5.49 -10.60 9.30
CA ALA A 101 -4.17 -9.96 9.46
C ALA A 101 -4.04 -8.68 8.64
N SER A 102 -4.46 -8.70 7.37
CA SER A 102 -4.42 -7.53 6.49
C SER A 102 -5.41 -6.44 6.91
N GLU A 103 -6.61 -6.82 7.37
CA GLU A 103 -7.56 -5.88 7.97
C GLU A 103 -7.03 -5.29 9.28
N TRP A 104 -6.35 -6.08 10.12
CA TRP A 104 -5.70 -5.56 11.32
C TRP A 104 -4.59 -4.56 10.97
N ALA A 105 -3.71 -4.91 10.03
CA ALA A 105 -2.65 -4.03 9.58
C ALA A 105 -3.22 -2.72 8.99
N TYR A 106 -4.29 -2.82 8.20
CA TYR A 106 -4.99 -1.66 7.65
C TYR A 106 -5.55 -0.77 8.77
N ARG A 107 -6.20 -1.35 9.79
CA ARG A 107 -6.72 -0.59 10.94
C ARG A 107 -5.60 0.13 11.70
N GLN A 108 -4.44 -0.50 11.88
CA GLN A 108 -3.30 0.14 12.53
C GLN A 108 -2.81 1.35 11.73
N VAL A 109 -2.70 1.23 10.40
CA VAL A 109 -2.32 2.34 9.51
C VAL A 109 -3.38 3.45 9.53
N ALA A 110 -4.66 3.08 9.48
CA ALA A 110 -5.78 4.03 9.50
C ALA A 110 -5.91 4.77 10.85
N ALA A 111 -5.64 4.09 11.97
CA ALA A 111 -5.64 4.69 13.31
C ALA A 111 -4.45 5.63 13.53
N HIS A 112 -3.31 5.36 12.89
CA HIS A 112 -2.10 6.18 13.00
C HIS A 112 -1.93 7.18 11.84
N ARG A 113 -2.98 7.52 11.09
CA ARG A 113 -2.95 8.44 9.94
C ARG A 113 -2.08 9.70 10.13
N PRO A 114 -2.20 10.50 11.21
CA PRO A 114 -1.36 11.68 11.38
C PRO A 114 0.12 11.36 11.63
N GLY A 115 0.43 10.20 12.22
CA GLY A 115 1.80 9.71 12.34
C GLY A 115 2.34 9.21 11.00
N PHE A 116 1.54 8.41 10.29
CA PHE A 116 1.90 7.88 8.98
C PHE A 116 2.05 8.96 7.94
N GLU A 117 1.30 10.07 8.02
CA GLU A 117 1.50 11.27 7.20
C GLU A 117 2.93 11.78 7.37
N ARG A 118 3.39 12.02 8.60
CA ARG A 118 4.77 12.47 8.86
C ARG A 118 5.80 11.48 8.32
N TRP A 119 5.56 10.18 8.48
CA TRP A 119 6.44 9.15 7.93
C TRP A 119 6.41 9.10 6.41
N THR A 120 5.25 9.23 5.77
CA THR A 120 5.14 9.23 4.30
C THR A 120 5.85 10.45 3.72
N TRP A 121 5.67 11.62 4.32
CA TRP A 121 6.36 12.84 3.95
C TRP A 121 7.87 12.74 4.18
N ALA A 122 8.31 12.17 5.30
CA ALA A 122 9.73 11.96 5.58
C ALA A 122 10.39 10.94 4.63
N LEU A 123 9.67 9.90 4.22
CA LEU A 123 10.21 8.83 3.37
C LEU A 123 10.10 9.12 1.87
N TRP A 124 9.08 9.88 1.44
CA TRP A 124 8.75 10.07 0.02
C TRP A 124 8.65 11.54 -0.44
N GLY A 125 8.72 12.52 0.47
CA GLY A 125 8.71 13.95 0.13
C GLY A 125 7.34 14.51 -0.30
N PRO A 126 7.24 15.84 -0.58
CA PRO A 126 5.97 16.54 -0.88
C PRO A 126 5.30 16.13 -2.21
N HIS A 127 5.97 15.35 -3.06
CA HIS A 127 5.55 15.06 -4.43
C HIS A 127 5.24 13.57 -4.60
N LEU A 128 4.04 13.18 -4.20
CA LEU A 128 3.54 11.80 -4.24
C LEU A 128 2.76 11.48 -5.53
N VAL A 129 3.28 11.89 -6.69
CA VAL A 129 2.84 11.47 -8.05
C VAL A 129 4.12 11.29 -8.92
N PRO A 130 4.29 10.19 -9.69
CA PRO A 130 5.52 9.36 -9.66
C PRO A 130 6.54 9.61 -10.81
N PRO A 131 7.72 8.94 -10.74
CA PRO A 131 7.91 7.78 -11.61
C PRO A 131 8.29 6.52 -10.81
N GLY A 132 7.51 5.45 -11.02
CA GLY A 132 7.45 4.25 -10.19
C GLY A 132 8.65 3.30 -10.25
N GLU A 133 9.71 3.64 -10.97
CA GLU A 133 10.89 2.78 -11.11
C GLU A 133 12.02 3.19 -10.15
N ARG A 134 12.18 4.50 -9.88
CA ARG A 134 13.31 5.02 -9.10
C ARG A 134 13.23 4.69 -7.62
N VAL A 135 12.05 4.63 -7.03
CA VAL A 135 11.92 4.39 -5.58
C VAL A 135 12.18 2.93 -5.23
N THR A 136 11.61 2.00 -6.00
CA THR A 136 11.89 0.56 -5.86
C THR A 136 13.37 0.30 -6.11
N ALA A 137 13.94 0.87 -7.18
CA ALA A 137 15.38 0.78 -7.44
C ALA A 137 16.23 1.40 -6.33
N TRP A 138 15.82 2.54 -5.75
CA TRP A 138 16.54 3.21 -4.67
C TRP A 138 16.54 2.41 -3.37
N ILE A 139 15.38 1.87 -2.96
CA ILE A 139 15.26 0.99 -1.80
C ILE A 139 16.07 -0.28 -2.04
N PHE A 140 15.97 -0.88 -3.23
CA PHE A 140 16.70 -2.09 -3.61
C PHE A 140 18.22 -1.88 -3.57
N VAL A 141 18.73 -0.79 -4.16
CA VAL A 141 20.16 -0.46 -4.16
C VAL A 141 20.68 -0.18 -2.75
N ARG A 142 19.90 0.51 -1.91
CA ARG A 142 20.28 0.76 -0.51
C ARG A 142 20.34 -0.53 0.31
N ALA A 143 19.37 -1.43 0.12
CA ALA A 143 19.37 -2.74 0.76
C ALA A 143 20.55 -3.61 0.29
N LEU A 144 20.83 -3.63 -1.02
CA LEU A 144 21.97 -4.34 -1.59
C LEU A 144 23.31 -3.81 -1.04
N GLY A 145 23.45 -2.49 -0.94
CA GLY A 145 24.63 -1.86 -0.33
C GLY A 145 24.83 -2.24 1.14
N ALA A 146 23.75 -2.30 1.91
CA ALA A 146 23.81 -2.74 3.31
C ALA A 146 24.21 -4.22 3.43
N ILE A 147 23.65 -5.11 2.60
CA ILE A 147 24.03 -6.53 2.56
C ILE A 147 25.51 -6.68 2.22
N TYR A 148 26.02 -5.96 1.21
CA TYR A 148 27.43 -5.98 0.84
C TYR A 148 28.34 -5.48 1.96
N LEU A 149 27.95 -4.40 2.64
CA LEU A 149 28.70 -3.88 3.78
C LEU A 149 28.79 -4.91 4.91
N ILE A 150 27.66 -5.55 5.25
CA ILE A 150 27.62 -6.62 6.27
C ILE A 150 28.51 -7.79 5.86
N ALA A 151 28.43 -8.22 4.60
CA ALA A 151 29.27 -9.31 4.07
C ALA A 151 30.76 -8.96 4.13
N PHE A 152 31.15 -7.74 3.76
CA PHE A 152 32.55 -7.27 3.85
C PHE A 152 33.05 -7.18 5.28
N VAL A 153 32.25 -6.65 6.21
CA VAL A 153 32.61 -6.59 7.64
C VAL A 153 32.74 -8.01 8.22
N SER A 154 31.84 -8.91 7.86
CA SER A 154 31.89 -10.33 8.26
C SER A 154 33.16 -11.01 7.73
N LEU A 155 33.46 -10.81 6.44
CA LEU A 155 34.67 -11.36 5.81
C LEU A 155 35.94 -10.77 6.42
N TRP A 156 35.95 -9.48 6.73
CA TRP A 156 37.08 -8.81 7.37
C TRP A 156 37.36 -9.36 8.77
N ALA A 157 36.31 -9.58 9.58
CA ALA A 157 36.43 -10.24 10.88
C ALA A 157 36.98 -11.68 10.75
N GLN A 158 36.57 -12.40 9.69
CA GLN A 158 37.06 -13.75 9.40
C GLN A 158 38.53 -13.74 8.95
N ILE A 159 38.95 -12.78 8.11
CA ILE A 159 40.34 -12.63 7.66
C ILE A 159 41.26 -12.25 8.82
N LEU A 160 40.85 -11.31 9.68
CA LEU A 160 41.61 -10.98 10.90
C LEU A 160 41.68 -12.17 11.88
N GLY A 161 40.63 -12.98 11.94
CA GLY A 161 40.61 -14.22 12.71
C GLY A 161 41.50 -15.33 12.13
N LEU A 162 41.71 -15.36 10.81
CA LEU A 162 42.54 -16.35 10.13
C LEU A 162 44.03 -15.94 10.03
N VAL A 163 44.33 -14.64 9.90
CA VAL A 163 45.67 -14.09 9.56
C VAL A 163 46.30 -13.28 10.71
N GLY A 164 45.57 -12.96 11.78
CA GLY A 164 46.12 -12.29 12.97
C GLY A 164 47.13 -13.16 13.74
N GLN A 165 47.89 -12.57 14.68
CA GLN A 165 48.98 -13.22 15.45
C GLN A 165 48.59 -14.49 16.29
N ARG A 166 47.37 -15.02 16.15
CA ARG A 166 46.90 -16.32 16.67
C ARG A 166 46.18 -17.17 15.61
N GLY A 167 46.47 -16.93 14.33
CA GLY A 167 45.88 -17.64 13.19
C GLY A 167 46.26 -19.13 13.17
N ILE A 168 45.34 -19.97 12.68
CA ILE A 168 45.41 -21.45 12.71
C ILE A 168 46.37 -22.03 11.65
N LEU A 169 47.01 -21.20 10.82
CA LEU A 169 48.01 -21.65 9.85
C LEU A 169 49.41 -21.70 10.51
N PRO A 170 50.05 -22.88 10.62
CA PRO A 170 51.42 -22.98 11.11
C PRO A 170 52.38 -22.33 10.09
N ALA A 171 53.44 -21.72 10.65
CA ALA A 171 54.56 -21.12 9.93
C ALA A 171 55.27 -22.11 9.00
#